data_AF-A0A1Y3CFN2-F1
#
_entry.id   AF-A0A1Y3CFN2-F1
#
_cell.length_a   1.000
_cell.length_b   1.000
_cell.length_c   1.000
_cell.angle_alpha   90.00
_cell.angle_beta   90.00
_cell.angle_gamma   90.00
#
_symmetry.space_group_name_H-M   'P 1'
#
loop_
_entity.id
_entity.type
_entity.pdbx_description
1 polymer ?
#
loop_
_entity_poly.entity_id
_entity_poly.type
_entity_poly.pdbx_seq_one_letter_code
_entity_poly.pdbx_strand_id
1 'polypeptide(L)'
;MAVQGKVQQWLNQRFQYQTPKQLKQNDVLVFIYQQGFLYVVLILITFIAGVNYANNLILGFCFLISAILCISFYLTFKQLHALNIEILSPEVGQVNEALSIKFILKQSTKTPKYIYIKYADQLQQVLLNERQQSIQLHFVVEQRGLYRLPRIQMYSTYPLGLVRAWTYFYIQKEIWIAPQPKILDREFHISASSGIPDLDEFRELRNFRAGDSLQAVSWKQVARGQGMYVKQFEDQVDTETLNIDYIQMPSNEHEEKLSLMMGLVDQCEQQQIPYCVRLPQIELAQGSGEQQYLQAQLLLARA
;
A
#
# COMPACT_ATOMS: atom_id res chain seq x y z
N MET A 1 -13.09 -22.46 -22.71
CA MET A 1 -12.07 -21.54 -22.16
C MET A 1 -11.93 -20.22 -22.93
N ALA A 2 -12.20 -20.13 -24.25
CA ALA A 2 -12.05 -18.88 -25.03
C ALA A 2 -13.10 -17.77 -24.74
N VAL A 3 -14.31 -18.11 -24.31
CA VAL A 3 -15.38 -17.13 -24.00
C VAL A 3 -15.07 -16.34 -22.71
N GLN A 4 -14.37 -16.97 -21.75
CA GLN A 4 -13.99 -16.31 -20.50
C GLN A 4 -12.99 -15.18 -20.75
N GLY A 5 -12.01 -15.36 -21.64
CA GLY A 5 -11.02 -14.34 -21.96
C GLY A 5 -11.60 -13.04 -22.56
N LYS A 6 -12.58 -13.15 -23.47
CA LYS A 6 -13.25 -11.97 -24.07
C LYS A 6 -14.14 -11.22 -23.06
N VAL A 7 -14.87 -11.95 -22.21
CA VAL A 7 -15.66 -11.33 -21.14
C VAL A 7 -14.74 -10.64 -20.14
N GLN A 8 -13.61 -11.26 -19.80
CA GLN A 8 -12.63 -10.69 -18.87
C GLN A 8 -11.93 -9.46 -19.44
N GLN A 9 -11.59 -9.46 -20.74
CA GLN A 9 -11.07 -8.28 -21.44
C GLN A 9 -12.10 -7.14 -21.52
N TRP A 10 -13.36 -7.45 -21.84
CA TRP A 10 -14.45 -6.47 -21.85
C TRP A 10 -14.70 -5.89 -20.45
N LEU A 11 -14.69 -6.72 -19.41
CA LEU A 11 -14.80 -6.28 -18.01
C LEU A 11 -13.62 -5.38 -17.64
N ASN A 12 -12.39 -5.78 -17.98
CA ASN A 12 -11.19 -5.01 -17.69
C ASN A 12 -11.22 -3.63 -18.36
N GLN A 13 -11.69 -3.51 -19.60
CA GLN A 13 -11.79 -2.23 -20.31
C GLN A 13 -12.93 -1.36 -19.78
N ARG A 14 -14.10 -1.94 -19.49
CA ARG A 14 -15.28 -1.19 -19.02
C ARG A 14 -15.11 -0.65 -17.60
N PHE A 15 -14.45 -1.41 -16.74
CA PHE A 15 -14.34 -1.10 -15.31
C PHE A 15 -12.93 -0.61 -14.92
N GLN A 16 -12.16 -0.08 -15.88
CA GLN A 16 -10.93 0.64 -15.56
C GLN A 16 -11.26 1.78 -14.60
N TYR A 17 -10.54 1.81 -13.48
CA TYR A 17 -10.80 2.76 -12.42
C TYR A 17 -9.61 3.71 -12.29
N GLN A 18 -9.83 4.96 -12.71
CA GLN A 18 -8.93 6.08 -12.44
C GLN A 18 -9.50 6.86 -11.25
N THR A 19 -8.73 6.98 -10.18
CA THR A 19 -9.12 7.70 -8.96
C THR A 19 -8.89 9.20 -9.11
N PRO A 20 -9.78 10.08 -8.60
CA PRO A 20 -11.10 9.80 -8.03
C PRO A 20 -12.14 9.58 -9.14
N LYS A 21 -13.08 8.64 -8.96
CA LYS A 21 -14.20 8.42 -9.90
C LYS A 21 -15.54 8.34 -9.18
N GLN A 22 -16.55 8.90 -9.83
CA GLN A 22 -17.94 8.76 -9.44
C GLN A 22 -18.55 7.57 -10.18
N LEU A 23 -19.21 6.66 -9.46
CA LEU A 23 -19.92 5.55 -10.07
C LEU A 23 -21.13 6.07 -10.86
N LYS A 24 -21.05 5.97 -12.19
CA LYS A 24 -22.13 6.30 -13.12
C LYS A 24 -23.00 5.06 -13.38
N GLN A 25 -24.12 5.25 -14.07
CA GLN A 25 -25.02 4.15 -14.43
C GLN A 25 -24.31 3.03 -15.21
N ASN A 26 -23.39 3.36 -16.11
CA ASN A 26 -22.66 2.37 -16.91
C ASN A 26 -21.68 1.51 -16.09
N ASP A 27 -21.31 1.96 -14.89
CA ASP A 27 -20.39 1.30 -13.97
C ASP A 27 -21.11 0.37 -12.98
N VAL A 28 -22.45 0.35 -12.97
CA VAL A 28 -23.25 -0.48 -12.05
C VAL A 28 -24.10 -1.45 -12.85
N LEU A 29 -23.88 -2.74 -12.62
CA LEU A 29 -24.71 -3.80 -13.21
C LEU A 29 -25.72 -4.27 -12.17
N VAL A 30 -26.97 -4.44 -12.58
CA VAL A 30 -28.08 -4.85 -11.71
C VAL A 30 -28.76 -6.06 -12.30
N PHE A 31 -28.96 -7.11 -11.51
CA PHE A 31 -29.53 -8.38 -11.95
C PHE A 31 -30.23 -9.10 -10.80
N ILE A 32 -31.08 -10.07 -11.16
CA ILE A 32 -31.82 -10.90 -10.20
C ILE A 32 -30.82 -11.78 -9.43
N TYR A 33 -30.90 -11.74 -8.10
CA TYR A 33 -30.04 -12.53 -7.23
C TYR A 33 -30.66 -13.91 -6.91
N GLN A 34 -29.93 -14.76 -6.18
CA GLN A 34 -30.29 -16.16 -5.92
C GLN A 34 -31.74 -16.33 -5.44
N GLN A 35 -32.16 -15.57 -4.43
CA GLN A 35 -33.54 -15.62 -3.92
C GLN A 35 -34.56 -14.96 -4.87
N GLY A 36 -34.11 -14.01 -5.70
CA GLY A 36 -34.98 -13.32 -6.65
C GLY A 36 -35.53 -14.22 -7.75
N PHE A 37 -34.83 -15.30 -8.11
CA PHE A 37 -35.33 -16.25 -9.09
C PHE A 37 -36.59 -16.97 -8.59
N LEU A 38 -36.58 -17.44 -7.33
CA LEU A 38 -37.76 -18.04 -6.70
C LEU A 38 -38.92 -17.03 -6.63
N TYR A 39 -38.61 -15.76 -6.39
CA TYR A 39 -39.59 -14.68 -6.39
C TYR A 39 -40.24 -14.47 -7.76
N VAL A 40 -39.46 -14.53 -8.85
CA VAL A 40 -40.01 -14.48 -10.21
C VAL A 40 -40.87 -15.69 -10.53
N VAL A 41 -40.46 -16.88 -10.10
CA VAL A 41 -41.30 -18.10 -10.24
C VAL A 41 -42.62 -17.94 -9.50
N LEU A 42 -42.62 -17.39 -8.29
CA LEU A 42 -43.83 -17.09 -7.53
C LEU A 42 -44.75 -16.10 -8.26
N ILE A 43 -44.19 -15.05 -8.88
CA ILE A 43 -44.95 -14.10 -9.73
C ILE A 43 -45.64 -14.84 -10.88
N LEU A 44 -44.92 -15.72 -11.58
CA LEU A 44 -45.48 -16.46 -12.71
C LEU A 44 -46.60 -17.41 -12.26
N ILE A 45 -46.41 -18.16 -11.16
CA ILE A 45 -47.44 -19.08 -10.65
C ILE A 45 -48.69 -18.31 -10.22
N THR A 46 -48.52 -17.23 -9.46
CA THR A 46 -49.65 -16.40 -9.01
C THR A 46 -50.37 -15.72 -10.16
N PHE A 47 -49.65 -15.28 -11.19
CA PHE A 47 -50.25 -14.77 -12.41
C PHE A 47 -51.12 -15.82 -13.12
N ILE A 48 -50.56 -17.02 -13.36
CA ILE A 48 -51.30 -18.11 -14.02
C ILE A 48 -52.52 -18.50 -13.20
N ALA A 49 -52.39 -18.65 -11.88
CA ALA A 49 -53.50 -18.98 -11.00
C ALA A 49 -54.58 -17.89 -11.01
N GLY A 50 -54.19 -16.61 -10.93
CA GLY A 50 -55.10 -15.48 -10.96
C GLY A 50 -55.91 -15.41 -12.27
N VAL A 51 -55.25 -15.61 -13.41
CA VAL A 51 -55.91 -15.64 -14.73
C VAL A 51 -56.80 -16.88 -14.87
N ASN A 52 -56.31 -18.07 -14.57
CA ASN A 52 -57.03 -19.33 -14.76
C ASN A 52 -58.30 -19.41 -13.90
N TYR A 53 -58.22 -18.98 -12.64
CA TYR A 53 -59.36 -18.98 -11.71
C TYR A 53 -60.18 -17.67 -11.75
N ALA A 54 -59.88 -16.74 -12.66
CA ALA A 54 -60.49 -15.41 -12.72
C ALA A 54 -60.56 -14.70 -11.34
N ASN A 55 -59.52 -14.91 -10.51
CA ASN A 55 -59.49 -14.45 -9.14
C ASN A 55 -58.75 -13.11 -9.05
N ASN A 56 -59.52 -12.02 -8.96
CA ASN A 56 -59.00 -10.66 -8.88
C ASN A 56 -58.11 -10.41 -7.67
N LEU A 57 -58.32 -11.11 -6.54
CA LEU A 57 -57.48 -10.96 -5.35
C LEU A 57 -56.08 -11.54 -5.58
N ILE A 58 -55.99 -12.70 -6.23
CA ILE A 58 -54.70 -13.31 -6.61
C ILE A 58 -53.97 -12.43 -7.63
N LEU A 59 -54.67 -11.88 -8.61
CA LEU A 59 -54.08 -10.93 -9.56
C LEU A 59 -53.57 -9.66 -8.87
N GLY A 60 -54.34 -9.10 -7.92
CA GLY A 60 -53.91 -7.98 -7.09
C GLY A 60 -52.63 -8.28 -6.32
N PHE A 61 -52.54 -9.46 -5.70
CA PHE A 61 -51.32 -9.91 -5.03
C PHE A 61 -50.14 -10.06 -6.00
N CYS A 62 -50.35 -10.64 -7.18
CA CYS A 62 -49.32 -10.77 -8.22
C CYS A 62 -48.75 -9.41 -8.64
N PHE A 63 -49.60 -8.39 -8.85
CA PHE A 63 -49.13 -7.05 -9.18
C PHE A 63 -48.41 -6.37 -8.03
N LEU A 64 -48.86 -6.58 -6.78
CA LEU A 64 -48.18 -6.08 -5.59
C LEU A 64 -46.75 -6.61 -5.49
N ILE A 65 -46.57 -7.94 -5.56
CA ILE A 65 -45.23 -8.55 -5.48
C ILE A 65 -44.36 -8.14 -6.67
N SER A 66 -44.94 -7.98 -7.87
CA SER A 66 -44.21 -7.46 -9.04
C SER A 66 -43.72 -6.01 -8.82
N ALA A 67 -44.56 -5.15 -8.25
CA ALA A 67 -44.18 -3.78 -7.92
C ALA A 67 -43.04 -3.74 -6.87
N ILE A 68 -43.07 -4.63 -5.87
CA ILE A 68 -41.98 -4.78 -4.89
C ILE A 68 -40.67 -5.18 -5.57
N LEU A 69 -40.71 -6.08 -6.55
CA LEU A 69 -39.53 -6.46 -7.33
C LEU A 69 -38.99 -5.26 -8.13
N CYS A 70 -39.85 -4.51 -8.82
CA CYS A 70 -39.46 -3.31 -9.57
C CYS A 70 -38.81 -2.24 -8.67
N ILE A 71 -39.39 -1.98 -7.50
CA ILE A 71 -38.82 -1.04 -6.52
C ILE A 71 -37.47 -1.57 -5.99
N SER A 72 -37.35 -2.88 -5.78
CA SER A 72 -36.09 -3.50 -5.36
C SER A 72 -34.97 -3.23 -6.35
N PHE A 73 -35.21 -3.37 -7.66
CA PHE A 73 -34.22 -3.00 -8.68
C PHE A 73 -33.71 -1.55 -8.52
N TYR A 74 -34.64 -0.61 -8.36
CA TYR A 74 -34.29 0.80 -8.20
C TYR A 74 -33.50 1.08 -6.91
N LEU A 75 -33.97 0.55 -5.78
CA LEU A 75 -33.32 0.75 -4.48
C LEU A 75 -31.94 0.10 -4.43
N THR A 76 -31.78 -1.12 -4.95
CA THR A 76 -30.48 -1.80 -5.02
C THR A 76 -29.50 -1.05 -5.93
N PHE A 77 -29.95 -0.55 -7.08
CA PHE A 77 -29.12 0.30 -7.94
C PHE A 77 -28.64 1.55 -7.21
N LYS A 78 -29.54 2.24 -6.49
CA LYS A 78 -29.23 3.44 -5.71
C LYS A 78 -28.22 3.21 -4.57
N GLN A 79 -28.00 1.97 -4.12
CA GLN A 79 -26.97 1.66 -3.13
C GLN A 79 -25.57 2.03 -3.66
N LEU A 80 -25.27 1.68 -4.92
CA LEU A 80 -23.95 1.93 -5.52
C LEU A 80 -23.90 3.20 -6.35
N HIS A 81 -25.01 3.58 -6.99
CA HIS A 81 -25.05 4.76 -7.86
C HIS A 81 -24.67 6.06 -7.14
N ALA A 82 -23.95 6.93 -7.85
CA ALA A 82 -23.50 8.24 -7.40
C ALA A 82 -22.58 8.23 -6.17
N LEU A 83 -22.00 7.08 -5.82
CA LEU A 83 -20.88 7.02 -4.88
C LEU A 83 -19.61 7.54 -5.55
N ASN A 84 -18.95 8.47 -4.87
CA ASN A 84 -17.61 8.93 -5.20
C ASN A 84 -16.63 8.08 -4.41
N ILE A 85 -15.69 7.42 -5.10
CA ILE A 85 -14.75 6.51 -4.46
C ILE A 85 -13.33 6.99 -4.76
N GLU A 86 -12.59 7.25 -3.69
CA GLU A 86 -11.17 7.59 -3.75
C GLU A 86 -10.40 6.42 -3.16
N ILE A 87 -9.35 5.98 -3.84
CA ILE A 87 -8.54 4.84 -3.42
C ILE A 87 -7.14 5.37 -3.19
N LEU A 88 -6.67 5.26 -1.96
CA LEU A 88 -5.31 5.60 -1.57
C LEU A 88 -4.58 4.29 -1.32
N SER A 89 -3.51 4.09 -2.08
CA SER A 89 -2.62 2.95 -1.97
C SER A 89 -1.20 3.45 -1.78
N PRO A 90 -0.41 2.81 -0.90
CA PRO A 90 1.00 3.11 -0.76
C PRO A 90 1.74 2.77 -2.05
N GLU A 91 2.89 3.39 -2.26
CA GLU A 91 3.76 3.11 -3.41
C GLU A 91 4.60 1.86 -3.18
N VAL A 92 4.88 1.56 -1.92
CA VAL A 92 5.72 0.45 -1.46
C VAL A 92 5.01 -0.31 -0.34
N GLY A 93 5.16 -1.62 -0.34
CA GLY A 93 4.88 -2.49 0.80
C GLY A 93 6.05 -3.43 1.05
N GLN A 94 5.91 -4.32 2.02
CA GLN A 94 6.94 -5.30 2.37
C GLN A 94 6.38 -6.73 2.29
N VAL A 95 7.22 -7.69 1.94
CA VAL A 95 6.83 -9.11 1.93
C VAL A 95 6.38 -9.54 3.32
N ASN A 96 5.26 -10.27 3.37
CA ASN A 96 4.61 -10.77 4.59
C ASN A 96 4.09 -9.69 5.55
N GLU A 97 4.08 -8.42 5.14
CA GLU A 97 3.44 -7.33 5.86
C GLU A 97 2.05 -7.01 5.29
N ALA A 98 1.16 -6.47 6.12
CA ALA A 98 -0.19 -6.10 5.73
C ALA A 98 -0.21 -4.81 4.89
N LEU A 99 -0.23 -4.94 3.57
CA LEU A 99 -0.44 -3.85 2.63
C LEU A 99 -1.86 -3.28 2.78
N SER A 100 -1.96 -2.08 3.32
CA SER A 100 -3.24 -1.42 3.63
C SER A 100 -3.67 -0.47 2.50
N ILE A 101 -4.82 -0.73 1.90
CA ILE A 101 -5.42 0.13 0.86
C ILE A 101 -6.65 0.81 1.42
N LYS A 102 -6.62 2.14 1.41
CA LYS A 102 -7.70 2.96 1.99
C LYS A 102 -8.70 3.36 0.90
N PHE A 103 -9.92 2.89 1.05
CA PHE A 103 -11.09 3.29 0.27
C PHE A 103 -11.84 4.39 1.00
N ILE A 104 -11.95 5.56 0.39
CA ILE A 104 -12.76 6.67 0.89
C ILE A 104 -14.04 6.69 0.07
N LEU A 105 -15.15 6.30 0.70
CA LEU A 105 -16.48 6.36 0.10
C LEU A 105 -17.11 7.70 0.44
N LYS A 106 -17.54 8.45 -0.56
CA LYS A 106 -18.24 9.73 -0.42
C LYS A 106 -19.60 9.65 -1.10
N GLN A 107 -20.61 10.22 -0.44
CA GLN A 107 -21.95 10.39 -0.99
C GLN A 107 -22.41 11.84 -0.84
N SER A 108 -23.04 12.38 -1.90
CA SER A 108 -23.53 13.76 -1.90
C SER A 108 -24.67 13.97 -0.90
N THR A 109 -25.62 13.03 -0.87
CA THR A 109 -26.74 13.02 0.08
C THR A 109 -26.48 11.98 1.16
N LYS A 110 -26.75 12.31 2.43
CA LYS A 110 -26.63 11.38 3.56
C LYS A 110 -27.76 10.35 3.49
N THR A 111 -27.47 9.19 2.92
CA THR A 111 -28.41 8.07 2.82
C THR A 111 -27.72 6.80 3.30
N PRO A 112 -28.37 5.94 4.10
CA PRO A 112 -27.76 4.69 4.52
C PRO A 112 -27.54 3.80 3.31
N LYS A 113 -26.28 3.39 3.08
CA LYS A 113 -25.91 2.46 2.03
C LYS A 113 -25.27 1.21 2.61
N TYR A 114 -25.83 0.05 2.26
CA TYR A 114 -25.38 -1.27 2.69
C TYR A 114 -24.56 -1.90 1.56
N ILE A 115 -23.26 -2.02 1.79
CA ILE A 115 -22.30 -2.37 0.76
C ILE A 115 -21.45 -3.53 1.24
N TYR A 116 -21.20 -4.48 0.35
CA TYR A 116 -20.25 -5.55 0.52
C TYR A 116 -19.05 -5.29 -0.38
N ILE A 117 -17.84 -5.41 0.16
CA ILE A 117 -16.60 -5.33 -0.57
C ILE A 117 -15.92 -6.71 -0.49
N LYS A 118 -15.74 -7.34 -1.65
CA LYS A 118 -15.06 -8.63 -1.79
C LYS A 118 -13.69 -8.41 -2.43
N TYR A 119 -12.65 -8.90 -1.78
CA TYR A 119 -11.24 -8.78 -2.20
C TYR A 119 -10.44 -9.96 -1.61
N ALA A 120 -9.46 -10.51 -2.34
CA ALA A 120 -8.56 -11.57 -1.84
C ALA A 120 -9.23 -12.66 -0.98
N ASP A 121 -10.38 -13.19 -1.44
CA ASP A 121 -11.25 -14.16 -0.74
C ASP A 121 -11.87 -13.71 0.59
N GLN A 122 -11.62 -12.48 1.00
CA GLN A 122 -12.29 -11.81 2.12
C GLN A 122 -13.55 -11.10 1.66
N LEU A 123 -14.49 -10.95 2.61
CA LEU A 123 -15.73 -10.21 2.43
C LEU A 123 -15.89 -9.25 3.60
N GLN A 124 -15.94 -7.96 3.29
CA GLN A 124 -16.15 -6.90 4.27
C GLN A 124 -17.52 -6.26 4.07
N GLN A 125 -18.27 -6.13 5.18
CA GLN A 125 -19.56 -5.47 5.20
C GLN A 125 -19.38 -4.02 5.65
N VAL A 126 -20.04 -3.10 4.95
CA VAL A 126 -19.91 -1.66 5.17
C VAL A 126 -21.30 -1.05 5.20
N LEU A 127 -21.61 -0.41 6.31
CA LEU A 127 -22.73 0.50 6.44
C LEU A 127 -22.21 1.93 6.31
N LEU A 128 -22.46 2.56 5.16
CA LEU A 128 -22.13 3.96 4.93
C LEU A 128 -23.33 4.81 5.36
N ASN A 129 -23.27 5.34 6.58
CA ASN A 129 -24.30 6.22 7.14
C ASN A 129 -23.95 7.70 7.04
N GLU A 130 -22.68 8.04 6.91
CA GLU A 130 -22.20 9.42 6.83
C GLU A 130 -21.93 9.86 5.39
N ARG A 131 -21.70 11.16 5.18
CA ARG A 131 -21.33 11.69 3.85
C ARG A 131 -20.00 11.14 3.34
N GLN A 132 -19.10 10.78 4.26
CA GLN A 132 -17.80 10.22 3.97
C GLN A 132 -17.43 9.16 4.99
N GLN A 133 -16.85 8.05 4.54
CA GLN A 133 -16.31 7.00 5.41
C GLN A 133 -15.08 6.38 4.76
N SER A 134 -14.05 6.14 5.56
CA SER A 134 -12.86 5.42 5.11
C SER A 134 -12.89 3.97 5.56
N ILE A 135 -12.49 3.06 4.67
CA ILE A 135 -12.37 1.63 4.90
C ILE A 135 -10.98 1.21 4.49
N GLN A 136 -10.33 0.38 5.28
CA GLN A 136 -9.02 -0.19 4.94
C GLN A 136 -9.21 -1.65 4.53
N LEU A 137 -8.68 -2.00 3.37
CA LEU A 137 -8.59 -3.36 2.88
C LEU A 137 -7.13 -3.81 3.03
N HIS A 138 -6.91 -4.98 3.64
CA HIS A 138 -5.58 -5.48 3.93
C HIS A 138 -5.23 -6.61 2.98
N PHE A 139 -4.04 -6.55 2.40
CA PHE A 139 -3.48 -7.58 1.53
C PHE A 139 -2.17 -8.07 2.12
N VAL A 140 -1.95 -9.38 2.13
CA VAL A 140 -0.65 -9.95 2.49
C VAL A 140 -0.01 -10.41 1.20
N VAL A 141 1.20 -9.94 0.93
CA VAL A 141 1.94 -10.27 -0.30
C VAL A 141 3.15 -11.11 0.06
N GLU A 142 3.24 -12.30 -0.53
CA GLU A 142 4.25 -13.30 -0.20
C GLU A 142 5.53 -13.16 -1.05
N GLN A 143 5.50 -12.38 -2.13
CA GLN A 143 6.60 -12.26 -3.09
C GLN A 143 7.00 -10.81 -3.34
N ARG A 144 8.31 -10.60 -3.45
CA ARG A 144 8.95 -9.32 -3.78
C ARG A 144 8.64 -8.90 -5.23
N GLY A 145 8.73 -7.61 -5.49
CA GLY A 145 8.69 -7.05 -6.84
C GLY A 145 7.40 -6.31 -7.15
N LEU A 146 7.03 -6.27 -8.43
CA LEU A 146 5.86 -5.56 -8.91
C LEU A 146 4.57 -6.29 -8.53
N TYR A 147 3.82 -5.73 -7.58
CA TYR A 147 2.53 -6.24 -7.17
C TYR A 147 1.39 -5.51 -7.87
N ARG A 148 0.54 -6.30 -8.53
CA ARG A 148 -0.70 -5.82 -9.14
C ARG A 148 -1.87 -6.19 -8.25
N LEU A 149 -2.66 -5.19 -7.88
CA LEU A 149 -3.81 -5.39 -7.03
C LEU A 149 -4.82 -6.37 -7.67
N PRO A 150 -5.31 -7.34 -6.89
CA PRO A 150 -6.36 -8.22 -7.37
C PRO A 150 -7.64 -7.42 -7.60
N ARG A 151 -8.57 -8.00 -8.37
CA ARG A 151 -9.89 -7.40 -8.58
C ARG A 151 -10.60 -7.18 -7.25
N ILE A 152 -11.11 -5.98 -7.05
CA ILE A 152 -11.96 -5.65 -5.90
C ILE A 152 -13.38 -5.51 -6.43
N GLN A 153 -14.31 -6.24 -5.82
CA GLN A 153 -15.72 -6.20 -6.18
C GLN A 153 -16.50 -5.50 -5.08
N MET A 154 -17.33 -4.54 -5.45
CA MET A 154 -18.31 -3.95 -4.54
C MET A 154 -19.71 -4.31 -5.00
N TYR A 155 -20.56 -4.75 -4.08
CA TYR A 155 -21.93 -5.10 -4.39
C TYR A 155 -22.90 -4.78 -3.26
N SER A 156 -24.18 -4.71 -3.58
CA SER A 156 -25.26 -4.62 -2.61
C SER A 156 -26.43 -5.50 -3.03
N THR A 157 -27.11 -6.07 -2.05
CA THR A 157 -28.35 -6.83 -2.21
C THR A 157 -29.52 -6.21 -1.43
N TYR A 158 -29.31 -5.02 -0.87
CA TYR A 158 -30.34 -4.29 -0.12
C TYR A 158 -31.45 -3.82 -1.07
N PRO A 159 -32.74 -3.81 -0.66
CA PRO A 159 -33.23 -4.15 0.68
C PRO A 159 -33.54 -5.62 0.93
N LEU A 160 -34.12 -6.32 -0.06
CA LEU A 160 -34.78 -7.61 0.18
C LEU A 160 -33.94 -8.84 -0.20
N GLY A 161 -32.74 -8.65 -0.78
CA GLY A 161 -31.94 -9.76 -1.30
C GLY A 161 -32.42 -10.33 -2.64
N LEU A 162 -33.49 -9.77 -3.23
CA LEU A 162 -34.04 -10.23 -4.51
C LEU A 162 -33.17 -9.84 -5.72
N VAL A 163 -32.51 -8.70 -5.61
CA VAL A 163 -31.71 -8.10 -6.69
C VAL A 163 -30.31 -7.83 -6.14
N ARG A 164 -29.32 -7.92 -7.02
CA ARG A 164 -27.94 -7.55 -6.71
C ARG A 164 -27.45 -6.48 -7.68
N ALA A 165 -26.93 -5.40 -7.12
CA ALA A 165 -26.13 -4.42 -7.86
C ALA A 165 -24.65 -4.71 -7.57
N TRP A 166 -23.79 -4.71 -8.59
CA TRP A 166 -22.35 -4.81 -8.39
C TRP A 166 -21.56 -3.85 -9.29
N THR A 167 -20.31 -3.64 -8.93
CA THR A 167 -19.28 -2.99 -9.74
C THR A 167 -17.91 -3.61 -9.42
N TYR A 168 -16.99 -3.49 -10.37
CA TYR A 168 -15.61 -3.95 -10.21
C TYR A 168 -14.66 -2.75 -10.24
N PHE A 169 -13.60 -2.83 -9.44
CA PHE A 169 -12.50 -1.87 -9.47
C PHE A 169 -11.27 -2.58 -10.01
N TYR A 170 -10.85 -2.16 -11.21
CA TYR A 170 -9.55 -2.54 -11.78
C TYR A 170 -8.59 -1.38 -11.56
N ILE A 171 -7.79 -1.49 -10.49
CA ILE A 171 -6.80 -0.50 -10.13
C ILE A 171 -5.52 -0.81 -10.91
N GLN A 172 -5.09 0.12 -11.76
CA GLN A 172 -3.88 -0.03 -12.58
C GLN A 172 -2.60 0.46 -11.89
N LYS A 173 -2.70 0.92 -10.64
CA LYS A 173 -1.54 1.41 -9.90
C LYS A 173 -0.61 0.24 -9.57
N GLU A 174 0.66 0.44 -9.88
CA GLU A 174 1.75 -0.46 -9.57
C GLU A 174 2.22 -0.22 -8.14
N ILE A 175 2.30 -1.29 -7.34
CA ILE A 175 2.82 -1.25 -5.97
C ILE A 175 4.08 -2.11 -5.95
N TRP A 176 5.16 -1.57 -5.42
CA TRP A 176 6.40 -2.30 -5.28
C TRP A 176 6.46 -2.98 -3.92
N ILE A 177 6.87 -4.24 -3.87
CA ILE A 177 6.99 -5.00 -2.61
C ILE A 177 8.46 -5.22 -2.33
N ALA A 178 8.95 -4.60 -1.27
CA ALA A 178 10.29 -4.75 -0.73
C ALA A 178 10.46 -6.13 -0.07
N PRO A 179 11.68 -6.70 -0.07
CA PRO A 179 11.95 -8.00 0.57
C PRO A 179 11.62 -7.98 2.06
N GLN A 180 11.39 -9.16 2.64
CA GLN A 180 11.22 -9.29 4.08
C GLN A 180 12.58 -9.07 4.77
N PRO A 181 12.66 -8.24 5.83
CA PRO A 181 13.90 -7.94 6.50
C PRO A 181 14.37 -9.17 7.28
N LYS A 182 15.65 -9.52 7.12
CA LYS A 182 16.30 -10.57 7.91
C LYS A 182 17.36 -9.91 8.79
N ILE A 183 17.28 -10.19 10.09
CA ILE A 183 18.26 -9.71 11.05
C ILE A 183 19.57 -10.45 10.80
N LEU A 184 20.65 -9.69 10.66
CA LEU A 184 22.00 -10.21 10.60
C LEU A 184 22.49 -10.40 12.03
N ASP A 185 22.89 -11.62 12.41
CA ASP A 185 23.48 -11.88 13.72
C ASP A 185 24.78 -11.08 13.88
N ARG A 186 24.96 -10.54 15.09
CA ARG A 186 25.79 -9.39 15.53
C ARG A 186 27.30 -9.36 15.16
N GLU A 187 27.81 -10.27 14.35
CA GLU A 187 29.23 -10.37 14.01
C GLU A 187 29.59 -9.79 12.65
N PHE A 188 28.61 -9.34 11.86
CA PHE A 188 28.91 -8.42 10.78
C PHE A 188 29.27 -7.09 11.44
N HIS A 189 30.56 -6.94 11.72
CA HIS A 189 31.15 -5.63 11.93
C HIS A 189 30.71 -4.80 10.74
N ILE A 190 29.70 -3.97 10.96
CA ILE A 190 29.50 -2.72 10.29
C ILE A 190 30.88 -2.09 10.33
N SER A 191 31.62 -2.33 9.26
CA SER A 191 32.71 -1.48 8.87
C SER A 191 32.00 -0.24 8.34
N ALA A 192 31.36 0.49 9.27
CA ALA A 192 31.56 1.91 9.30
C ALA A 192 33.03 2.04 8.99
N SER A 193 33.35 2.74 7.91
CA SER A 193 34.71 3.14 7.66
C SER A 193 35.11 3.99 8.85
N SER A 194 35.49 3.34 9.95
CA SER A 194 36.62 3.70 10.75
C SER A 194 37.76 3.69 9.74
N GLY A 195 37.85 4.78 8.97
CA GLY A 195 39.08 5.52 9.02
C GLY A 195 39.38 5.66 10.50
N ILE A 196 40.08 4.67 11.04
CA ILE A 196 41.17 4.97 11.91
C ILE A 196 42.15 5.58 10.90
N PRO A 197 42.17 6.91 10.66
CA PRO A 197 43.42 7.46 10.20
C PRO A 197 44.39 7.04 11.28
N ASP A 198 45.40 6.30 10.87
CA ASP A 198 46.57 6.07 11.69
C ASP A 198 46.88 7.41 12.37
N LEU A 199 46.80 7.42 13.70
CA LEU A 199 46.52 8.61 14.52
C LEU A 199 47.69 9.61 14.57
N ASP A 200 48.60 9.50 13.60
CA ASP A 200 49.91 10.12 13.57
C ASP A 200 50.22 10.91 12.30
N GLU A 201 49.41 10.88 11.23
CA GLU A 201 49.75 11.58 9.99
C GLU A 201 48.73 12.65 9.60
N PHE A 202 49.17 13.91 9.75
CA PHE A 202 48.54 15.16 9.32
C PHE A 202 47.43 15.74 10.21
N ARG A 203 47.86 16.43 11.27
CA ARG A 203 47.10 17.53 11.88
C ARG A 203 47.74 18.84 11.45
N GLU A 204 46.98 19.73 10.82
CA GLU A 204 47.45 21.10 10.57
C GLU A 204 47.72 21.78 11.92
N LEU A 205 48.97 22.14 12.14
CA LEU A 205 49.43 22.80 13.35
C LEU A 205 49.41 24.30 13.08
N ARG A 206 48.53 25.03 13.77
CA ARG A 206 48.53 26.49 13.70
C ARG A 206 49.54 27.06 14.68
N ASN A 207 50.27 28.10 14.27
CA ASN A 207 51.07 28.91 15.19
C ASN A 207 50.18 29.48 16.30
N PHE A 208 50.66 29.37 17.54
CA PHE A 208 50.01 29.94 18.71
C PHE A 208 49.88 31.46 18.58
N ARG A 209 48.68 31.98 18.81
CA ARG A 209 48.41 33.42 18.90
C ARG A 209 47.99 33.78 20.32
N ALA A 210 48.30 35.01 20.75
CA ALA A 210 47.85 35.53 22.03
C ALA A 210 46.32 35.55 22.08
N GLY A 211 45.73 34.62 22.85
CA GLY A 211 44.29 34.35 22.89
C GLY A 211 43.94 32.86 22.80
N ASP A 212 44.86 32.03 22.32
CA ASP A 212 44.67 30.57 22.27
C ASP A 212 44.85 29.95 23.67
N SER A 213 44.05 28.93 24.00
CA SER A 213 44.13 28.23 25.29
C SER A 213 45.44 27.45 25.40
N LEU A 214 46.13 27.61 26.55
CA LEU A 214 47.38 26.88 26.86
C LEU A 214 47.18 25.35 26.94
N GLN A 215 45.94 24.88 27.13
CA GLN A 215 45.61 23.45 27.15
C GLN A 215 45.64 22.81 25.75
N ALA A 216 45.45 23.61 24.70
CA ALA A 216 45.45 23.14 23.31
C ALA A 216 46.87 23.12 22.69
N VAL A 217 47.90 23.51 23.44
CA VAL A 217 49.29 23.58 22.98
C VAL A 217 49.90 22.18 22.87
N SER A 218 50.59 21.94 21.76
CA SER A 218 51.36 20.72 21.54
C SER A 218 52.71 20.76 22.26
N TRP A 219 52.71 20.42 23.56
CA TRP A 219 53.92 20.42 24.38
C TRP A 219 55.06 19.54 23.85
N LYS A 220 54.74 18.49 23.07
CA LYS A 220 55.73 17.59 22.43
C LYS A 220 56.61 18.33 21.41
N GLN A 221 56.06 19.32 20.69
CA GLN A 221 56.82 20.14 19.73
C GLN A 221 57.52 21.31 20.40
N VAL A 222 56.90 21.88 21.43
CA VAL A 222 57.54 22.91 22.27
C VAL A 222 58.82 22.35 22.91
N ALA A 223 58.76 21.13 23.46
CA ALA A 223 59.92 20.46 24.05
C ALA A 223 61.03 20.13 23.03
N ARG A 224 60.71 20.07 21.73
CA ARG A 224 61.67 19.86 20.64
C ARG A 224 62.22 21.16 20.05
N GLY A 225 61.87 22.32 20.61
CA GLY A 225 62.34 23.64 20.16
C GLY A 225 61.71 24.12 18.85
N GLN A 226 60.61 23.50 18.40
CA GLN A 226 60.02 23.78 17.08
C GLN A 226 59.03 24.96 17.07
N GLY A 227 58.77 25.57 18.23
CA GLY A 227 57.80 26.65 18.40
C GLY A 227 56.51 26.19 19.11
N MET A 228 55.67 27.15 19.51
CA MET A 228 54.35 26.86 20.10
C MET A 228 53.30 26.69 19.00
N TYR A 229 52.83 25.46 18.85
CA TYR A 229 51.72 25.10 17.96
C TYR A 229 50.50 24.69 18.76
N VAL A 230 49.32 25.04 18.25
CA VAL A 230 48.03 24.67 18.80
C VAL A 230 47.46 23.52 17.98
N LYS A 231 46.97 22.49 18.66
CA LYS A 231 46.23 21.38 18.04
C LYS A 231 44.88 21.93 17.59
N GLN A 232 44.68 22.04 16.27
CA GLN A 232 43.36 22.35 15.72
C GLN A 232 42.56 21.04 15.72
N PHE A 233 41.49 21.00 16.51
CA PHE A 233 40.49 19.94 16.41
C PHE A 233 39.51 20.40 15.34
N GLU A 234 39.46 19.74 14.19
CA GLU A 234 38.27 19.82 13.35
C GLU A 234 37.16 19.11 14.14
N ASP A 235 36.07 19.82 14.41
CA ASP A 235 34.81 19.23 14.84
C ASP A 235 34.23 18.45 13.65
N GLN A 236 34.88 17.32 13.32
CA GLN A 236 34.31 16.32 12.45
C GLN A 236 33.23 15.63 13.27
N VAL A 237 32.00 16.13 13.17
CA VAL A 237 30.80 15.41 13.62
C VAL A 237 30.64 14.23 12.65
N ASP A 238 31.47 13.20 12.82
CA ASP A 238 31.34 11.93 12.13
C ASP A 238 30.06 11.29 12.63
N THR A 239 28.96 11.63 11.97
CA THR A 239 27.76 10.81 12.07
C THR A 239 28.11 9.53 11.34
N GLU A 240 28.49 8.49 12.11
CA GLU A 240 28.89 7.18 11.60
C GLU A 240 27.88 6.75 10.53
N THR A 241 28.29 6.75 9.27
CA THR A 241 27.40 6.46 8.14
C THR A 241 27.57 5.01 7.74
N LEU A 242 26.45 4.29 7.61
CA LEU A 242 26.48 2.90 7.20
C LEU A 242 26.48 2.75 5.68
N ASN A 243 27.48 2.06 5.13
CA ASN A 243 27.50 1.67 3.73
C ASN A 243 26.93 0.25 3.58
N ILE A 244 25.73 0.12 3.01
CA ILE A 244 25.07 -1.17 2.77
C ILE A 244 25.38 -1.62 1.33
N ASP A 245 26.32 -2.54 1.15
CA ASP A 245 26.78 -3.00 -0.17
C ASP A 245 26.35 -4.45 -0.48
N TYR A 246 25.67 -4.64 -1.61
CA TYR A 246 25.21 -5.94 -2.11
C TYR A 246 26.33 -6.99 -2.27
N ILE A 247 27.53 -6.55 -2.67
CA ILE A 247 28.66 -7.46 -2.91
C ILE A 247 29.17 -8.01 -1.58
N GLN A 248 29.11 -7.21 -0.51
CA GLN A 248 29.60 -7.56 0.82
C GLN A 248 28.64 -8.45 1.61
N MET A 249 27.39 -8.64 1.16
CA MET A 249 26.41 -9.45 1.86
C MET A 249 26.85 -10.93 1.98
N PRO A 250 26.70 -11.57 3.16
CA PRO A 250 27.31 -12.87 3.47
C PRO A 250 26.61 -14.10 2.87
N SER A 251 25.53 -13.92 2.10
CA SER A 251 24.84 -15.01 1.39
C SER A 251 25.26 -15.07 -0.09
N ASN A 252 25.13 -16.22 -0.72
CA ASN A 252 25.27 -16.35 -2.18
C ASN A 252 23.94 -16.21 -2.93
N GLU A 253 22.81 -16.30 -2.21
CA GLU A 253 21.47 -16.21 -2.82
C GLU A 253 21.03 -14.75 -2.93
N HIS A 254 20.57 -14.36 -4.13
CA HIS A 254 20.19 -12.97 -4.41
C HIS A 254 19.08 -12.46 -3.47
N GLU A 255 18.00 -13.23 -3.27
CA GLU A 255 16.89 -12.82 -2.40
C GLU A 255 17.32 -12.73 -0.94
N GLU A 256 18.17 -13.65 -0.46
CA GLU A 256 18.66 -13.58 0.92
C GLU A 256 19.56 -12.36 1.16
N LYS A 257 20.41 -12.01 0.19
CA LYS A 257 21.18 -10.76 0.23
C LYS A 257 20.26 -9.54 0.37
N LEU A 258 19.21 -9.46 -0.45
CA LEU A 258 18.25 -8.34 -0.39
C LEU A 258 17.50 -8.29 0.95
N SER A 259 17.11 -9.43 1.50
CA SER A 259 16.50 -9.52 2.84
C SER A 259 17.43 -9.02 3.94
N LEU A 260 18.73 -9.34 3.88
CA LEU A 260 19.73 -8.84 4.83
C LEU A 260 19.94 -7.33 4.66
N MET A 261 20.04 -6.84 3.43
CA MET A 261 20.14 -5.40 3.15
C MET A 261 18.92 -4.64 3.70
N MET A 262 17.71 -5.18 3.53
CA MET A 262 16.49 -4.58 4.10
C MET A 262 16.52 -4.58 5.63
N GLY A 263 17.03 -5.66 6.24
CA GLY A 263 17.23 -5.71 7.70
C GLY A 263 18.20 -4.64 8.21
N LEU A 264 19.28 -4.35 7.48
CA LEU A 264 20.20 -3.26 7.81
C LEU A 264 19.56 -1.88 7.63
N VAL A 265 18.77 -1.68 6.56
CA VAL A 265 18.00 -0.43 6.34
C VAL A 265 17.03 -0.19 7.49
N ASP A 266 16.27 -1.21 7.91
CA ASP A 266 15.35 -1.12 9.05
C ASP A 266 16.08 -0.77 10.36
N GLN A 267 17.26 -1.36 10.60
CA GLN A 267 18.08 -1.04 11.76
C GLN A 267 18.58 0.41 11.74
N CYS A 268 19.04 0.90 10.59
CA CYS A 268 19.48 2.29 10.43
C CYS A 268 18.35 3.28 10.69
N GLU A 269 17.15 3.04 10.18
CA GLU A 269 16.00 3.92 10.45
C GLU A 269 15.60 3.89 11.94
N GLN A 270 15.61 2.72 12.58
CA GLN A 270 15.32 2.59 14.01
C GLN A 270 16.34 3.34 14.88
N GLN A 271 17.61 3.36 14.46
CA GLN A 271 18.70 4.02 15.19
C GLN A 271 18.96 5.46 14.70
N GLN A 272 18.22 5.93 13.69
CA GLN A 272 18.41 7.22 13.00
C GLN A 272 19.85 7.42 12.47
N ILE A 273 20.49 6.34 12.03
CA ILE A 273 21.83 6.35 11.44
C ILE A 273 21.71 6.65 9.94
N PRO A 274 22.43 7.63 9.39
CA PRO A 274 22.48 7.84 7.94
C PRO A 274 23.10 6.64 7.23
N TYR A 275 22.55 6.28 6.06
CA TYR A 275 23.06 5.14 5.29
C TYR A 275 22.98 5.40 3.78
N CYS A 276 23.81 4.66 3.04
CA CYS A 276 23.73 4.53 1.59
C CYS A 276 23.50 3.07 1.21
N VAL A 277 22.82 2.83 0.08
CA VAL A 277 22.53 1.47 -0.41
C VAL A 277 23.15 1.30 -1.79
N ARG A 278 24.04 0.32 -1.96
CA ARG A 278 24.69 -0.01 -3.23
C ARG A 278 24.21 -1.34 -3.76
N LEU A 279 23.52 -1.31 -4.89
CA LEU A 279 23.24 -2.47 -5.74
C LEU A 279 24.19 -2.48 -6.95
N PRO A 280 24.31 -3.61 -7.67
CA PRO A 280 25.22 -3.72 -8.81
C PRO A 280 25.00 -2.68 -9.93
N GLN A 281 23.79 -2.14 -10.06
CA GLN A 281 23.42 -1.21 -11.15
C GLN A 281 22.99 0.18 -10.67
N ILE A 282 22.67 0.33 -9.38
CA ILE A 282 22.07 1.55 -8.82
C ILE A 282 22.64 1.78 -7.42
N GLU A 283 22.95 3.03 -7.11
CA GLU A 283 23.36 3.48 -5.78
C GLU A 283 22.37 4.52 -5.27
N LEU A 284 21.94 4.35 -4.02
CA LEU A 284 21.25 5.36 -3.25
C LEU A 284 22.29 6.09 -2.40
N ALA A 285 22.44 7.38 -2.66
CA ALA A 285 23.35 8.25 -1.91
C ALA A 285 22.97 8.30 -0.43
N GLN A 286 23.92 8.75 0.40
CA GLN A 286 23.71 8.94 1.82
C GLN A 286 22.49 9.82 2.11
N GLY A 287 21.64 9.34 3.00
CA GLY A 287 20.50 10.08 3.52
C GLY A 287 19.96 9.45 4.79
N SER A 288 18.90 10.03 5.35
CA SER A 288 18.23 9.55 6.56
C SER A 288 16.76 9.97 6.57
N GLY A 289 15.91 9.20 7.25
CA GLY A 289 14.52 9.53 7.50
C GLY A 289 13.56 8.94 6.46
N GLU A 290 12.27 9.24 6.61
CA GLU A 290 11.18 8.55 5.91
C GLU A 290 11.32 8.53 4.37
N GLN A 291 11.80 9.62 3.77
CA GLN A 291 12.01 9.65 2.32
C GLN A 291 13.16 8.74 1.87
N GLN A 292 14.25 8.68 2.64
CA GLN A 292 15.36 7.77 2.39
C GLN A 292 14.90 6.32 2.51
N TYR A 293 14.12 6.01 3.56
CA TYR A 293 13.57 4.69 3.78
C TYR A 293 12.71 4.20 2.62
N LEU A 294 11.76 5.04 2.15
CA LEU A 294 10.91 4.72 1.01
C LEU A 294 11.71 4.50 -0.27
N GLN A 295 12.75 5.30 -0.51
CA GLN A 295 13.64 5.12 -1.67
C GLN A 295 14.45 3.83 -1.58
N ALA A 296 14.96 3.48 -0.40
CA ALA A 296 15.67 2.23 -0.16
C ALA A 296 14.76 1.01 -0.38
N GLN A 297 13.53 1.03 0.18
CA GLN A 297 12.54 -0.03 -0.05
C GLN A 297 12.18 -0.16 -1.54
N LEU A 298 11.96 0.95 -2.25
CA LEU A 298 11.70 0.93 -3.71
C LEU A 298 12.85 0.31 -4.49
N LEU A 299 14.09 0.67 -4.14
CA LEU A 299 15.29 0.21 -4.81
C LEU A 299 15.47 -1.30 -4.59
N LEU A 300 15.32 -1.78 -3.36
CA LEU A 300 15.39 -3.21 -3.03
C LEU A 300 14.22 -4.00 -3.62
N ALA A 301 13.04 -3.40 -3.78
CA ALA A 301 11.90 -4.01 -4.45
C ALA A 301 12.11 -4.19 -5.97
N ARG A 302 12.97 -3.37 -6.60
CA ARG A 302 13.25 -3.39 -8.05
C ARG A 302 14.49 -4.17 -8.45
N ALA A 303 15.38 -4.44 -7.49
CA ALA A 303 16.66 -5.14 -7.64
C ALA A 303 16.52 -6.52 -8.32
#